data_AF-B9NXZ7-F1
#
_entry.id   AF-B9NXZ7-F1
#
_cell.length_a   1.000
_cell.length_b   1.000
_cell.length_c   1.000
_cell.angle_alpha   90.00
_cell.angle_beta   90.00
_cell.angle_gamma   90.00
#
_symmetry.space_group_name_H-M   'P 1'
#
loop_
_entity.id
_entity.type
_entity.pdbx_description
1 polymer ?
#
loop_
_entity_poly.entity_id
_entity_poly.type
_entity_poly.pdbx_seq_one_letter_code
_entity_poly.pdbx_strand_id
1 'polypeptide(L)'
;MILRLQSFFAGLLAVLTAALLALGAAQAKPASGGYQLFEPVALEHQHAIQLASLENFDYHAKVASECCNAPNRIGQFTKTYQDGTFSVSDWKGYPNGVPRPPEGTTYRLLTRTEYNDARKLANNTNRKLRKEWNVSADHQIHEIVPVKYGGSPTDPANKIVIPKSLHEKQVTPWWNKLQRDLGG
;
A
#
# COMPACT_ATOMS: atom_id res chain seq x y z
N MET A 1 -48.46 14.46 -46.26
CA MET A 1 -48.04 13.59 -45.14
C MET A 1 -46.51 13.40 -45.14
N ILE A 2 -45.71 14.48 -45.22
CA ILE A 2 -44.22 14.40 -45.28
C ILE A 2 -43.58 15.68 -44.68
N LEU A 3 -44.06 16.18 -43.53
CA LEU A 3 -43.45 17.39 -42.92
C LEU A 3 -43.41 17.40 -41.38
N ARG A 4 -43.72 16.28 -40.71
CA ARG A 4 -43.66 16.20 -39.23
C ARG A 4 -42.72 15.13 -38.67
N LEU A 5 -41.95 14.45 -39.54
CA LEU A 5 -41.02 13.41 -39.09
C LEU A 5 -39.54 13.84 -39.07
N GLN A 6 -39.21 15.01 -39.65
CA GLN A 6 -37.83 15.52 -39.66
C GLN A 6 -37.47 16.35 -38.41
N SER A 7 -38.45 16.78 -37.61
CA SER A 7 -38.21 17.63 -36.44
C SER A 7 -37.84 16.85 -35.17
N PHE A 8 -38.12 15.54 -35.12
CA PHE A 8 -37.84 14.72 -33.92
C PHE A 8 -36.40 14.21 -33.87
N PHE A 9 -35.76 13.94 -35.02
CA PHE A 9 -34.38 13.44 -35.05
C PHE A 9 -33.32 14.53 -34.85
N ALA A 10 -33.62 15.79 -35.21
CA ALA A 10 -32.72 16.91 -34.94
C ALA A 10 -32.66 17.28 -33.44
N GLY A 11 -33.75 17.09 -32.70
CA GLY A 11 -33.78 17.33 -31.25
C GLY A 11 -33.01 16.28 -30.45
N LEU A 12 -33.06 15.01 -30.86
CA LEU A 12 -32.36 13.92 -30.15
C LEU A 12 -30.83 14.00 -30.34
N LEU A 13 -30.35 14.46 -31.50
CA LEU A 13 -28.91 14.61 -31.76
C LEU A 13 -28.30 15.82 -31.02
N ALA A 14 -29.08 16.87 -30.74
CA ALA A 14 -28.64 18.01 -29.95
C ALA A 14 -28.55 17.70 -28.44
N VAL A 15 -29.38 16.78 -27.92
CA VAL A 15 -29.29 16.33 -26.53
C VAL A 15 -28.11 15.37 -26.32
N LEU A 16 -27.79 14.53 -27.31
CA LEU A 16 -26.63 13.63 -27.25
C LEU A 16 -25.29 14.36 -27.33
N THR A 17 -25.20 15.50 -28.02
CA THR A 17 -23.95 16.29 -28.10
C THR A 17 -23.68 17.12 -26.84
N ALA A 18 -24.70 17.48 -26.06
CA ALA A 18 -24.51 18.11 -24.74
C ALA A 18 -24.12 17.10 -23.63
N ALA A 19 -24.46 15.81 -23.79
CA ALA A 19 -24.10 14.78 -22.83
C ALA A 19 -22.65 14.29 -22.94
N LEU A 20 -21.99 14.47 -24.08
CA LEU A 20 -20.60 14.03 -24.31
C LEU A 20 -19.53 15.07 -23.92
N LEU A 21 -19.90 16.31 -23.59
CA LEU A 21 -18.96 17.34 -23.12
C LEU A 21 -18.89 17.48 -21.59
N ALA A 22 -19.60 16.63 -20.85
CA ALA A 22 -19.48 16.51 -19.39
C ALA A 22 -18.49 15.41 -18.95
N LEU A 23 -17.75 14.80 -19.89
CA LEU A 23 -16.56 13.97 -19.61
C LEU A 23 -15.30 14.85 -19.66
N GLY A 24 -15.23 15.85 -18.78
CA GLY A 24 -14.12 16.78 -18.73
C GLY A 24 -13.89 17.23 -17.29
N ALA A 25 -12.81 16.73 -16.70
CA ALA A 25 -12.32 17.04 -15.37
C ALA A 25 -13.26 16.62 -14.21
N ALA A 26 -13.23 15.33 -13.90
CA ALA A 26 -13.14 14.97 -12.48
C ALA A 26 -11.81 15.56 -11.98
N GLN A 27 -11.85 16.83 -11.54
CA GLN A 27 -10.78 17.36 -10.72
C GLN A 27 -10.69 16.43 -9.51
N ALA A 28 -9.61 15.64 -9.46
CA ALA A 28 -9.18 15.01 -8.23
C ALA A 28 -9.08 16.14 -7.20
N LYS A 29 -10.08 16.18 -6.31
CA LYS A 29 -10.02 16.98 -5.10
C LYS A 29 -8.71 16.56 -4.43
N PRO A 30 -7.75 17.46 -4.16
CA PRO A 30 -6.56 17.05 -3.46
C PRO A 30 -7.02 16.66 -2.06
N ALA A 31 -7.15 15.36 -1.81
CA ALA A 31 -7.17 14.86 -0.46
C ALA A 31 -5.84 15.32 0.13
N SER A 32 -5.91 16.24 1.08
CA SER A 32 -4.76 16.87 1.74
C SER A 32 -4.06 15.89 2.69
N GLY A 33 -3.74 14.69 2.23
CA GLY A 33 -2.99 13.66 2.95
C GLY A 33 -1.97 13.07 2.00
N GLY A 34 -0.68 13.26 2.30
CA GLY A 34 0.41 12.81 1.43
C GLY A 34 0.55 11.29 1.44
N TYR A 35 -0.16 10.61 0.54
CA TYR A 35 0.12 9.22 0.16
C TYR A 35 0.76 9.21 -1.22
N GLN A 36 1.82 8.41 -1.37
CA GLN A 36 2.51 8.25 -2.65
C GLN A 36 2.06 6.92 -3.27
N LEU A 37 1.25 7.01 -4.33
CA LEU A 37 0.97 5.90 -5.23
C LEU A 37 2.17 5.72 -6.17
N PHE A 38 2.56 4.47 -6.43
CA PHE A 38 3.63 4.15 -7.36
C PHE A 38 3.03 3.87 -8.75
N GLU A 39 3.43 4.63 -9.77
CA GLU A 39 3.02 4.42 -11.16
C GLU A 39 3.78 3.23 -11.80
N PRO A 40 3.18 2.50 -12.77
CA PRO A 40 3.83 1.35 -13.40
C PRO A 40 5.01 1.79 -14.26
N VAL A 41 6.19 1.22 -14.01
CA VAL A 41 7.30 1.28 -14.96
C VAL A 41 6.99 0.31 -16.09
N ALA A 42 6.81 0.83 -17.30
CA ALA A 42 6.64 0.04 -18.51
C ALA A 42 7.84 -0.91 -18.67
N LEU A 43 7.56 -2.21 -18.66
CA LEU A 43 8.53 -3.28 -18.75
C LEU A 43 9.05 -3.37 -20.19
N GLU A 44 10.17 -2.74 -20.48
CA GLU A 44 11.03 -3.14 -21.59
C GLU A 44 12.38 -3.60 -21.04
N HIS A 45 12.69 -4.88 -21.32
CA HIS A 45 13.96 -5.56 -21.11
C HIS A 45 14.39 -5.73 -19.63
N GLN A 46 14.44 -6.99 -19.15
CA GLN A 46 15.74 -7.63 -18.87
C GLN A 46 15.61 -9.06 -18.31
N HIS A 47 16.57 -9.83 -18.80
CA HIS A 47 16.96 -11.21 -18.53
C HIS A 47 16.91 -11.64 -17.06
N ALA A 48 16.50 -12.91 -16.87
CA ALA A 48 16.62 -13.64 -15.63
C ALA A 48 18.08 -13.68 -15.13
N ILE A 49 18.32 -13.13 -13.95
CA ILE A 49 19.55 -13.39 -13.20
C ILE A 49 19.27 -14.62 -12.34
N GLN A 50 19.84 -15.77 -12.74
CA GLN A 50 19.87 -16.96 -11.88
C GLN A 50 20.89 -16.73 -10.76
N LEU A 51 20.41 -16.70 -9.52
CA LEU A 51 21.14 -16.51 -8.26
C LEU A 51 22.06 -17.69 -7.85
N ALA A 52 22.54 -18.51 -8.79
CA ALA A 52 23.34 -19.70 -8.47
C ALA A 52 24.85 -19.54 -8.75
N SER A 53 25.33 -18.39 -9.23
CA SER A 53 26.75 -18.18 -9.58
C SER A 53 27.53 -17.36 -8.54
N LEU A 54 27.20 -17.46 -7.25
CA LEU A 54 27.99 -16.85 -6.16
C LEU A 54 28.99 -17.83 -5.52
N GLU A 55 29.31 -18.94 -6.20
CA GLU A 55 30.44 -19.78 -5.80
C GLU A 55 31.70 -19.27 -6.50
N ASN A 56 32.46 -18.43 -5.80
CA ASN A 56 33.94 -18.33 -5.80
C ASN A 56 34.39 -16.88 -5.54
N PHE A 57 34.35 -16.45 -4.28
CA PHE A 57 35.12 -15.28 -3.85
C PHE A 57 36.53 -15.72 -3.47
N ASP A 58 37.43 -15.64 -4.45
CA ASP A 58 38.86 -15.78 -4.23
C ASP A 58 39.38 -14.54 -3.47
N TYR A 59 39.93 -14.75 -2.27
CA TYR A 59 40.28 -13.70 -1.30
C TYR A 59 41.66 -13.06 -1.58
N HIS A 60 41.99 -12.86 -2.85
CA HIS A 60 43.21 -12.16 -3.25
C HIS A 60 42.86 -10.80 -3.86
N ALA A 61 42.66 -9.82 -2.97
CA ALA A 61 42.57 -8.42 -3.32
C ALA A 61 43.84 -7.97 -4.06
N LYS A 62 43.75 -7.80 -5.38
CA LYS A 62 44.75 -7.05 -6.15
C LYS A 62 44.66 -5.56 -5.82
N VAL A 63 45.85 -4.98 -5.72
CA VAL A 63 46.17 -3.63 -5.22
C VAL A 63 45.47 -2.51 -6.00
N ALA A 64 45.04 -1.49 -5.26
CA ALA A 64 44.12 -0.41 -5.65
C ALA A 64 44.66 0.63 -6.66
N SER A 65 45.21 0.22 -7.80
CA SER A 65 45.63 1.14 -8.88
C SER A 65 44.77 1.08 -10.15
N GLU A 66 43.87 0.10 -10.28
CA GLU A 66 43.00 -0.04 -11.48
C GLU A 66 41.56 0.46 -11.24
N CYS A 67 41.21 0.89 -10.02
CA CYS A 67 39.83 1.23 -9.65
C CYS A 67 39.39 2.66 -10.05
N CYS A 68 40.28 3.52 -10.53
CA CYS A 68 39.98 4.94 -10.76
C CYS A 68 39.25 5.25 -12.08
N ASN A 69 38.99 4.25 -12.93
CA ASN A 69 38.24 4.42 -14.18
C ASN A 69 36.97 3.55 -14.28
N ALA A 70 36.49 2.98 -13.16
CA ALA A 70 35.17 2.37 -13.16
C ALA A 70 34.13 3.49 -13.36
N PRO A 71 33.32 3.48 -14.44
CA PRO A 71 32.22 4.43 -14.55
C PRO A 71 31.37 4.25 -13.30
N ASN A 72 31.12 5.35 -12.61
CA ASN A 72 30.32 5.42 -11.40
C ASN A 72 28.87 5.07 -11.76
N ARG A 73 28.59 3.80 -12.05
CA ARG A 73 27.24 3.25 -12.01
C ARG A 73 26.90 3.17 -10.54
N ILE A 74 26.53 4.32 -9.99
CA ILE A 74 25.61 4.37 -8.85
C ILE A 74 24.40 3.59 -9.36
N GLY A 75 24.37 2.29 -9.05
CA GLY A 75 23.20 1.48 -9.24
C GLY A 75 22.12 2.13 -8.39
N GLN A 76 21.33 3.01 -8.99
CA GLN A 76 19.99 3.26 -8.50
C GLN A 76 19.33 1.90 -8.49
N PHE A 77 19.35 1.24 -7.33
CA PHE A 77 18.47 0.16 -7.02
C PHE A 77 17.07 0.76 -7.14
N THR A 78 16.50 0.69 -8.34
CA THR A 78 15.10 1.01 -8.56
C THR A 78 14.33 -0.05 -7.79
N LYS A 79 13.89 0.30 -6.58
CA LYS A 79 13.03 -0.55 -5.77
C LYS A 79 11.76 -0.76 -6.60
N THR A 80 11.60 -1.96 -7.13
CA THR A 80 10.41 -2.32 -7.90
C THR A 80 9.29 -2.56 -6.90
N TYR A 81 8.25 -1.74 -6.99
CA TYR A 81 7.04 -1.86 -6.18
C TYR A 81 6.02 -2.68 -6.97
N GLN A 82 5.32 -3.59 -6.27
CA GLN A 82 4.22 -4.34 -6.88
C GLN A 82 3.05 -3.40 -7.16
N ASP A 83 2.30 -3.67 -8.22
CA ASP A 83 1.11 -2.89 -8.54
C ASP A 83 0.07 -2.95 -7.41
N GLY A 84 -0.64 -1.85 -7.20
CA GLY A 84 -1.58 -1.69 -6.07
C GLY A 84 -0.91 -1.54 -4.70
N THR A 85 0.41 -1.30 -4.65
CA THR A 85 1.10 -0.94 -3.41
C THR A 85 1.21 0.58 -3.21
N PHE A 86 1.32 1.00 -1.96
CA PHE A 86 1.47 2.42 -1.60
C PHE A 86 2.37 2.56 -0.36
N SER A 87 2.76 3.79 -0.06
CA SER A 87 3.43 4.16 1.19
C SER A 87 2.70 5.31 1.89
N VAL A 88 2.85 5.39 3.21
CA VAL A 88 2.30 6.47 4.03
C VAL A 88 3.45 7.33 4.53
N SER A 89 3.52 8.57 4.07
CA SER A 89 4.51 9.55 4.52
C SER A 89 3.92 10.56 5.50
N ASP A 90 2.64 10.91 5.36
CA ASP A 90 1.92 11.75 6.34
C ASP A 90 1.22 10.93 7.42
N TRP A 91 1.76 11.01 8.63
CA TRP A 91 1.22 10.36 9.85
C TRP A 91 0.48 11.33 10.77
N LYS A 92 0.04 12.50 10.26
CA LYS A 92 -0.71 13.48 11.04
C LYS A 92 -1.95 12.82 11.67
N GLY A 93 -2.13 13.09 12.98
CA GLY A 93 -3.23 12.57 13.76
C GLY A 93 -3.13 11.07 14.11
N TYR A 94 -2.02 10.40 13.78
CA TYR A 94 -1.78 9.04 14.30
C TYR A 94 -1.58 9.09 15.82
N PRO A 95 -2.19 8.18 16.60
CA PRO A 95 -2.20 8.30 18.05
C PRO A 95 -0.81 8.24 18.69
N ASN A 96 -0.57 9.12 19.66
CA ASN A 96 0.65 9.08 20.46
C ASN A 96 0.72 7.79 21.30
N GLY A 97 1.93 7.25 21.49
CA GLY A 97 2.15 6.04 22.29
C GLY A 97 1.87 4.73 21.55
N VAL A 98 1.52 4.78 20.26
CA VAL A 98 1.47 3.61 19.38
C VAL A 98 2.62 3.72 18.38
N PRO A 99 3.50 2.71 18.26
CA PRO A 99 4.58 2.74 17.29
C PRO A 99 3.99 2.77 15.88
N ARG A 100 4.55 3.64 15.05
CA ARG A 100 4.26 3.64 13.62
C ARG A 100 4.97 2.44 12.99
N PRO A 101 4.44 1.91 11.87
CA PRO A 101 5.22 1.03 11.01
C PRO A 101 6.60 1.63 10.68
N PRO A 102 7.63 0.79 10.48
CA PRO A 102 8.96 1.25 10.08
C PRO A 102 8.92 2.15 8.84
N GLU A 103 9.83 3.11 8.78
CA GLU A 103 9.96 3.98 7.61
C GLU A 103 10.23 3.15 6.35
N GLY A 104 9.62 3.53 5.23
CA GLY A 104 9.72 2.78 3.98
C GLY A 104 8.89 1.49 3.92
N THR A 105 8.01 1.25 4.91
CA THR A 105 6.99 0.18 4.82
C THR A 105 6.12 0.38 3.59
N THR A 106 5.99 -0.68 2.80
CA THR A 106 5.09 -0.75 1.65
C THR A 106 3.80 -1.45 2.06
N TYR A 107 2.67 -0.87 1.70
CA TYR A 107 1.33 -1.40 2.01
C TYR A 107 0.65 -1.89 0.75
N ARG A 108 -0.30 -2.82 0.90
CA ARG A 108 -1.23 -3.25 -0.15
C ARG A 108 -2.59 -3.54 0.46
N LEU A 109 -3.65 -3.02 -0.14
CA LEU A 109 -5.00 -3.39 0.28
C LEU A 109 -5.30 -4.82 -0.14
N LEU A 110 -5.53 -5.69 0.84
CA LEU A 110 -5.91 -7.08 0.58
C LEU A 110 -7.33 -7.16 0.02
N THR A 111 -7.52 -8.05 -0.97
CA THR A 111 -8.84 -8.45 -1.45
C THR A 111 -9.67 -9.07 -0.32
N ARG A 112 -10.98 -9.20 -0.53
CA ARG A 112 -11.87 -9.77 0.50
C ARG A 112 -11.45 -11.18 0.92
N THR A 113 -11.06 -12.03 -0.03
CA THR A 113 -10.63 -13.41 0.26
C THR A 113 -9.31 -13.44 1.02
N GLU A 114 -8.28 -12.73 0.51
CA GLU A 114 -6.97 -12.63 1.19
C GLU A 114 -7.11 -12.09 2.62
N TYR A 115 -7.91 -11.04 2.80
CA TYR A 115 -8.17 -10.45 4.11
C TYR A 115 -8.84 -11.44 5.05
N ASN A 116 -9.86 -12.18 4.60
CA ASN A 116 -10.57 -13.13 5.44
C ASN A 116 -9.64 -14.23 5.97
N ASP A 117 -8.77 -14.78 5.12
CA ASP A 117 -7.87 -15.85 5.50
C ASP A 117 -6.75 -15.34 6.41
N ALA A 118 -6.15 -14.19 6.09
CA ALA A 118 -5.17 -13.57 6.95
C ALA A 118 -5.77 -13.13 8.30
N ARG A 119 -7.03 -12.69 8.33
CA ARG A 119 -7.74 -12.32 9.57
C ARG A 119 -8.04 -13.53 10.45
N LYS A 120 -8.40 -14.68 9.87
CA LYS A 120 -8.53 -15.95 10.63
C LYS A 120 -7.21 -16.32 11.29
N LEU A 121 -6.11 -16.22 10.55
CA LEU A 121 -4.77 -16.51 11.06
C LEU A 121 -4.38 -15.54 12.19
N ALA A 122 -4.60 -14.24 12.01
CA ALA A 122 -4.37 -13.24 13.04
C ALA A 122 -5.21 -13.46 14.31
N ASN A 123 -6.49 -13.83 14.18
CA ASN A 123 -7.34 -14.14 15.33
C ASN A 123 -6.80 -15.33 16.13
N ASN A 124 -6.32 -16.37 15.44
CA ASN A 124 -5.74 -17.55 16.08
C ASN A 124 -4.40 -17.22 16.77
N THR A 125 -3.54 -16.44 16.12
CA THR A 125 -2.29 -15.94 16.69
C THR A 125 -2.56 -15.09 17.93
N ASN A 126 -3.42 -14.07 17.81
CA ASN A 126 -3.73 -13.16 18.91
C ASN A 126 -4.34 -13.91 20.10
N ARG A 127 -5.14 -14.97 19.87
CA ARG A 127 -5.66 -15.82 20.96
C ARG A 127 -4.54 -16.52 21.73
N LYS A 128 -3.49 -17.01 21.04
CA LYS A 128 -2.33 -17.63 21.67
C LYS A 128 -1.51 -16.59 22.43
N LEU A 129 -1.16 -15.49 21.77
CA LEU A 129 -0.39 -14.39 22.36
C LEU A 129 -1.07 -13.76 23.57
N ARG A 130 -2.41 -13.65 23.58
CA ARG A 130 -3.14 -13.14 24.75
C ARG A 130 -2.88 -13.97 26.01
N LYS A 131 -2.73 -15.29 25.87
CA LYS A 131 -2.40 -16.18 26.99
C LYS A 131 -0.92 -16.07 27.34
N GLU A 132 -0.06 -16.14 26.34
CA GLU A 132 1.40 -16.11 26.49
C GLU A 132 1.90 -14.82 27.14
N TRP A 133 1.34 -13.68 26.75
CA TRP A 133 1.72 -12.35 27.26
C TRP A 133 0.86 -11.89 28.43
N ASN A 134 0.01 -12.78 28.97
CA ASN A 134 -0.89 -12.47 30.09
C ASN A 134 -1.68 -11.17 29.89
N VAL A 135 -2.27 -10.99 28.71
CA VAL A 135 -2.94 -9.73 28.33
C VAL A 135 -4.24 -9.58 29.11
N SER A 136 -4.32 -8.52 29.91
CA SER A 136 -5.50 -8.17 30.71
C SER A 136 -6.72 -7.84 29.85
N ALA A 137 -7.91 -7.82 30.46
CA ALA A 137 -9.19 -7.63 29.78
C ALA A 137 -9.38 -6.20 29.22
N ASP A 138 -8.71 -5.21 29.80
CA ASP A 138 -8.71 -3.80 29.39
C ASP A 138 -7.70 -3.50 28.26
N HIS A 139 -6.90 -4.48 27.85
CA HIS A 139 -5.92 -4.36 26.78
C HIS A 139 -6.24 -5.25 25.58
N GLN A 140 -5.79 -4.83 24.42
CA GLN A 140 -5.93 -5.55 23.15
C GLN A 140 -4.57 -5.66 22.45
N ILE A 141 -4.40 -6.75 21.71
CA ILE A 141 -3.26 -6.90 20.80
C ILE A 141 -3.63 -6.18 19.51
N HIS A 142 -2.89 -5.11 19.23
CA HIS A 142 -2.93 -4.35 18.00
C HIS A 142 -1.84 -4.82 17.04
N GLU A 143 -2.10 -4.66 15.74
CA GLU A 143 -1.18 -4.99 14.66
C GLU A 143 -0.54 -3.68 14.17
N ILE A 144 0.77 -3.51 14.33
CA ILE A 144 1.49 -2.27 13.96
C ILE A 144 1.19 -1.92 12.50
N VAL A 145 1.33 -2.90 11.61
CA VAL A 145 0.75 -2.90 10.26
C VAL A 145 -0.48 -3.79 10.27
N PRO A 146 -1.70 -3.25 10.03
CA PRO A 146 -2.90 -4.07 10.01
C PRO A 146 -2.86 -5.08 8.86
N VAL A 147 -3.43 -6.26 9.10
CA VAL A 147 -3.51 -7.33 8.08
C VAL A 147 -4.18 -6.85 6.79
N LYS A 148 -5.20 -5.98 6.88
CA LYS A 148 -5.90 -5.40 5.72
C LYS A 148 -4.94 -4.68 4.75
N TYR A 149 -3.81 -4.19 5.25
CA TYR A 149 -2.77 -3.47 4.50
C TYR A 149 -1.53 -4.32 4.20
N GLY A 150 -1.61 -5.65 4.36
CA GLY A 150 -0.52 -6.58 4.08
C GLY A 150 0.40 -6.86 5.27
N GLY A 151 0.05 -6.39 6.48
CA GLY A 151 0.83 -6.69 7.68
C GLY A 151 0.79 -8.17 8.06
N SER A 152 1.87 -8.66 8.69
CA SER A 152 1.98 -10.07 9.06
C SER A 152 0.93 -10.46 10.12
N PRO A 153 0.13 -11.51 9.87
CA PRO A 153 -0.87 -11.98 10.83
C PRO A 153 -0.24 -12.77 11.99
N THR A 154 0.95 -13.34 11.81
CA THR A 154 1.59 -14.28 12.77
C THR A 154 2.84 -13.75 13.44
N ASP A 155 3.51 -12.77 12.85
CA ASP A 155 4.77 -12.25 13.38
C ASP A 155 4.55 -11.48 14.70
N PRO A 156 5.14 -11.91 15.83
CA PRO A 156 5.07 -11.20 17.09
C PRO A 156 5.61 -9.76 17.00
N ALA A 157 6.59 -9.48 16.14
CA ALA A 157 7.13 -8.13 15.98
C ALA A 157 6.12 -7.14 15.36
N ASN A 158 5.11 -7.66 14.65
CA ASN A 158 4.00 -6.85 14.15
C ASN A 158 2.88 -6.67 15.19
N LYS A 159 3.05 -7.14 16.44
CA LYS A 159 2.01 -7.12 17.47
C LYS A 159 2.45 -6.27 18.66
N ILE A 160 1.52 -5.49 19.20
CA ILE A 160 1.72 -4.70 20.41
C ILE A 160 0.48 -4.73 21.29
N VAL A 161 0.67 -4.81 22.61
CA VAL A 161 -0.43 -4.71 23.57
C VAL A 161 -0.69 -3.23 23.87
N ILE A 162 -1.91 -2.77 23.63
CA ILE A 162 -2.33 -1.39 23.91
C ILE A 162 -3.67 -1.35 24.64
N PRO A 163 -3.99 -0.25 25.35
CA PRO A 163 -5.30 -0.08 25.98
C PRO A 163 -6.43 -0.19 24.96
N LYS A 164 -7.51 -0.90 25.32
CA LYS A 164 -8.69 -1.07 24.47
C LYS A 164 -9.27 0.26 24.00
N SER A 165 -9.33 1.24 24.90
CA SER A 165 -9.83 2.59 24.59
C SER A 165 -8.99 3.30 23.52
N LEU A 166 -7.66 3.19 23.59
CA LEU A 166 -6.74 3.75 22.58
C LEU A 166 -6.92 3.06 21.23
N HIS A 167 -7.00 1.72 21.24
CA HIS A 167 -7.18 0.93 20.04
C HIS A 167 -8.49 1.29 19.31
N GLU A 168 -9.61 1.24 20.02
CA GLU A 168 -10.95 1.37 19.43
C GLU A 168 -11.31 2.82 19.08
N LYS A 169 -10.87 3.80 19.88
CA LYS A 169 -11.27 5.20 19.70
C LYS A 169 -10.33 6.02 18.83
N GLN A 170 -9.08 5.60 18.65
CA GLN A 170 -8.09 6.40 17.93
C GLN A 170 -7.38 5.62 16.83
N VAL A 171 -6.83 4.45 17.14
CA VAL A 171 -6.01 3.68 16.18
C VAL A 171 -6.86 3.11 15.04
N THR A 172 -7.93 2.38 15.36
CA THR A 172 -8.84 1.82 14.34
C THR A 172 -9.48 2.92 13.48
N PRO A 173 -10.00 4.03 14.04
CA PRO A 173 -10.53 5.13 13.23
C PRO A 173 -9.53 5.77 12.28
N TRP A 174 -8.26 5.93 12.68
CA TRP A 174 -7.22 6.49 11.82
C TRP A 174 -6.98 5.60 10.59
N TRP A 175 -6.79 4.29 10.81
CA TRP A 175 -6.62 3.33 9.71
C TRP A 175 -7.86 3.24 8.81
N ASN A 176 -9.06 3.33 9.38
CA ASN A 176 -10.29 3.36 8.59
C ASN A 176 -10.42 4.65 7.76
N LYS A 177 -9.91 5.78 8.28
CA LYS A 177 -9.85 7.02 7.52
C LYS A 177 -8.90 6.89 6.34
N LEU A 178 -7.71 6.33 6.55
CA LEU A 178 -6.77 6.05 5.47
C LEU A 178 -7.41 5.19 4.38
N GLN A 179 -8.15 4.14 4.75
CA GLN A 179 -8.85 3.30 3.77
C GLN A 179 -9.80 4.11 2.89
N ARG A 180 -10.62 4.97 3.51
CA ARG A 180 -11.58 5.83 2.79
C ARG A 180 -10.87 6.83 1.88
N ASP A 181 -9.77 7.42 2.34
CA ASP A 181 -8.99 8.38 1.56
C ASP A 181 -8.35 7.72 0.31
N LEU A 182 -8.00 6.43 0.40
CA LEU A 182 -7.53 5.61 -0.71
C LEU A 182 -8.65 5.15 -1.66
N GLY A 183 -9.92 5.52 -1.40
CA GLY A 183 -11.08 5.13 -2.20
C GLY A 183 -11.64 3.73 -1.87
N GLY A 184 -11.34 3.20 -0.67
CA GLY A 184 -11.76 1.87 -0.22
C GLY A 184 -12.58 1.82 1.06
#